data_AF-A0A2K8XMH3-F1
#
_entry.id   AF-A0A2K8XMH3-F1
#
_cell.length_a   1.000
_cell.length_b   1.000
_cell.length_c   1.000
_cell.angle_alpha   90.00
_cell.angle_beta   90.00
_cell.angle_gamma   90.00
#
_symmetry.space_group_name_H-M   'P 1'
#
loop_
_entity.id
_entity.type
_entity.pdbx_description
1 polymer ?
#
loop_
_entity_poly.entity_id
_entity_poly.type
_entity_poly.pdbx_seq_one_letter_code
_entity_poly.pdbx_strand_id
1 'polypeptide(L)'
;MRNHLLPSILFLLCISCASPKNSEDFISETTGRYLFNANEVLEVYFKEKELFIKWRGREDIQPLKVNDSSFYMKELNEKIIFVGAPKIHIKLAEKTEHKGVEYLFSKMKPGEKTPTEYFEAKNYNKALKAFLEIKKQDSLSPVIRQYTINRTGYNYMKNNEFEKAIEILKINTQLYPKSSNTFDSLGDAYLEAKDTVNAIDNYNKSLSINSENSSSLRMLKKITEK
;
A
#
# COMPACT_ATOMS: atom_id res chain seq x y z
N MET A 1 -75.43 -20.12 29.22
CA MET A 1 -74.03 -19.73 29.50
C MET A 1 -73.17 -20.22 28.35
N ARG A 2 -72.74 -19.34 27.45
CA ARG A 2 -71.92 -19.71 26.28
C ARG A 2 -70.65 -18.86 26.34
N ASN A 3 -69.54 -19.45 26.80
CA ASN A 3 -68.25 -18.79 26.91
C ASN A 3 -67.60 -18.72 25.53
N HIS A 4 -67.32 -17.51 25.05
CA HIS A 4 -66.49 -17.26 23.88
C HIS A 4 -65.03 -17.12 24.35
N LEU A 5 -64.20 -18.10 24.03
CA LEU A 5 -62.74 -18.01 24.14
C LEU A 5 -62.21 -17.30 22.89
N LEU A 6 -61.72 -16.07 23.05
CA LEU A 6 -60.94 -15.38 22.02
C LEU A 6 -59.50 -15.94 22.01
N PRO A 7 -58.92 -16.30 20.85
CA PRO A 7 -57.52 -16.67 20.78
C PRO A 7 -56.66 -15.40 20.77
N SER A 8 -55.86 -15.21 21.82
CA SER A 8 -54.82 -14.19 21.86
C SER A 8 -53.72 -14.54 20.86
N ILE A 9 -53.70 -13.86 19.72
CA ILE A 9 -52.61 -13.93 18.74
C ILE A 9 -51.41 -13.19 19.34
N LEU A 10 -50.43 -13.96 19.81
CA LEU A 10 -49.16 -13.45 20.28
C LEU A 10 -48.30 -13.02 19.08
N PHE A 11 -48.30 -11.71 18.78
CA PHE A 11 -47.42 -11.12 17.78
C PHE A 11 -45.98 -11.17 18.27
N LEU A 12 -45.19 -12.14 17.80
CA LEU A 12 -43.74 -12.13 17.97
C LEU A 12 -43.15 -10.98 17.12
N LEU A 13 -42.80 -9.88 17.77
CA LEU A 13 -41.95 -8.84 17.20
C LEU A 13 -40.54 -9.43 17.03
N CYS A 14 -40.22 -9.89 15.82
CA CYS A 14 -38.85 -10.13 15.40
C CYS A 14 -38.13 -8.78 15.31
N ILE A 15 -37.59 -8.30 16.44
CA ILE A 15 -36.62 -7.20 16.42
C ILE A 15 -35.40 -7.74 15.69
N SER A 16 -35.23 -7.37 14.42
CA SER A 16 -33.98 -7.66 13.73
C SER A 16 -32.88 -6.98 14.52
N CYS A 17 -31.93 -7.74 15.05
CA CYS A 17 -30.71 -7.21 15.66
C CYS A 17 -29.84 -6.55 14.58
N ALA A 18 -30.29 -5.45 13.99
CA ALA A 18 -29.46 -4.60 13.17
C ALA A 18 -28.55 -3.80 14.10
N SER A 19 -27.24 -3.87 13.87
CA SER A 19 -26.28 -3.05 14.62
C SER A 19 -26.65 -1.56 14.48
N PRO A 20 -26.52 -0.76 15.56
CA PRO A 20 -26.86 0.65 15.50
C PRO A 20 -26.01 1.38 14.45
N LYS A 21 -26.67 2.17 13.60
CA LYS A 21 -26.04 2.99 12.55
C LYS A 21 -25.05 4.00 13.14
N ASN A 22 -24.09 4.47 12.35
CA ASN A 22 -23.09 5.43 12.82
C ASN A 22 -23.65 6.87 12.91
N SER A 23 -23.11 7.67 13.84
CA SER A 23 -23.46 9.09 13.98
C SER A 23 -22.87 9.93 12.84
N GLU A 24 -23.48 11.09 12.56
CA GLU A 24 -22.97 12.01 11.52
C GLU A 24 -21.56 12.53 11.85
N ASP A 25 -21.31 12.85 13.12
CA ASP A 25 -19.99 13.32 13.56
C ASP A 25 -18.92 12.27 13.31
N PHE A 26 -19.18 11.01 13.68
CA PHE A 26 -18.24 9.92 13.42
C PHE A 26 -17.99 9.74 11.92
N ILE A 27 -19.04 9.79 11.10
CA ILE A 27 -18.94 9.67 9.64
C ILE A 27 -18.05 10.78 9.08
N SER A 28 -18.33 12.03 9.45
CA SER A 28 -17.57 13.21 8.99
C SER A 28 -16.10 13.14 9.41
N GLU A 29 -15.84 12.78 10.68
CA GLU A 29 -14.50 12.71 11.23
C GLU A 29 -13.67 11.55 10.66
N THR A 30 -14.30 10.40 10.40
CA THR A 30 -13.57 9.18 10.01
C THR A 30 -13.58 8.87 8.52
N THR A 31 -14.41 9.55 7.72
CA THR A 31 -14.34 9.43 6.26
C THR A 31 -12.99 9.93 5.76
N GLY A 32 -12.35 9.15 4.89
CA GLY A 32 -11.11 9.54 4.24
C GLY A 32 -10.12 8.39 4.07
N ARG A 33 -8.89 8.77 3.73
CA ARG A 33 -7.82 7.83 3.38
C ARG A 33 -6.86 7.66 4.54
N TYR A 34 -6.43 6.43 4.78
CA TYR A 34 -5.54 6.07 5.88
C TYR A 34 -4.37 5.24 5.35
N LEU A 35 -3.15 5.57 5.76
CA LEU A 35 -1.95 4.83 5.37
C LEU A 35 -1.89 3.49 6.10
N PHE A 36 -2.26 2.40 5.43
CA PHE A 36 -2.09 1.04 5.95
C PHE A 36 -0.61 0.72 6.17
N ASN A 37 0.23 1.18 5.26
CA ASN A 37 1.68 1.28 5.40
C ASN A 37 2.17 2.50 4.63
N ALA A 38 3.49 2.67 4.48
CA ALA A 38 4.07 3.83 3.81
C ALA A 38 3.65 4.03 2.34
N ASN A 39 2.97 3.05 1.72
CA ASN A 39 2.61 3.09 0.30
C ASN A 39 1.25 2.45 -0.06
N GLU A 40 0.57 1.81 0.89
CA GLU A 40 -0.78 1.25 0.75
C GLU A 40 -1.80 2.06 1.56
N VAL A 41 -3.01 2.17 1.03
CA VAL A 41 -4.08 3.00 1.59
C VAL A 41 -5.36 2.20 1.80
N LEU A 42 -6.01 2.46 2.93
CA LEU A 42 -7.41 2.13 3.21
C LEU A 42 -8.24 3.38 2.96
N GLU A 43 -9.30 3.29 2.15
CA GLU A 43 -10.27 4.39 1.99
C GLU A 43 -11.54 4.06 2.74
N VAL A 44 -11.81 4.79 3.82
CA VAL A 44 -13.01 4.68 4.64
C VAL A 44 -14.08 5.60 4.06
N TYR A 45 -15.25 5.04 3.80
CA TYR A 45 -16.43 5.77 3.33
C TYR A 45 -17.71 5.15 3.91
N PHE A 46 -18.85 5.80 3.73
CA PHE A 46 -20.11 5.34 4.28
C PHE A 46 -21.24 5.30 3.24
N LYS A 47 -22.11 4.30 3.34
CA LYS A 47 -23.39 4.19 2.63
C LYS A 47 -24.48 3.90 3.65
N GLU A 48 -25.57 4.67 3.65
CA GLU A 48 -26.66 4.50 4.62
C GLU A 48 -26.18 4.40 6.09
N LYS A 49 -25.18 5.23 6.45
CA LYS A 49 -24.51 5.27 7.75
C LYS A 49 -23.77 3.99 8.17
N GLU A 50 -23.53 3.08 7.22
CA GLU A 50 -22.69 1.89 7.40
C GLU A 50 -21.29 2.13 6.85
N LEU A 51 -20.27 1.62 7.54
CA LEU A 51 -18.87 1.80 7.20
C LEU A 51 -18.46 0.82 6.12
N PHE A 52 -17.81 1.34 5.08
CA PHE A 52 -17.17 0.56 4.03
C PHE A 52 -15.71 0.97 3.87
N ILE A 53 -14.89 0.02 3.41
CA ILE A 53 -13.47 0.22 3.16
C ILE A 53 -13.14 -0.22 1.74
N LYS A 54 -12.44 0.64 1.00
CA LYS A 54 -11.70 0.21 -0.20
C LYS A 54 -10.29 -0.18 0.20
N TRP A 55 -9.87 -1.37 -0.22
CA TRP A 55 -8.53 -1.88 0.06
C TRP A 55 -8.15 -2.98 -0.93
N ARG A 56 -6.92 -2.90 -1.45
CA ARG A 56 -6.32 -3.92 -2.34
C ARG A 56 -7.24 -4.34 -3.49
N GLY A 57 -7.81 -3.36 -4.16
CA GLY A 57 -8.69 -3.55 -5.33
C GLY A 57 -10.13 -3.96 -5.00
N ARG A 58 -10.47 -4.19 -3.74
CA ARG A 58 -11.86 -4.34 -3.32
C ARG A 58 -12.43 -3.00 -2.92
N GLU A 59 -13.67 -2.72 -3.31
CA GLU A 59 -14.29 -1.41 -3.13
C GLU A 59 -15.40 -1.37 -2.08
N ASP A 60 -15.83 -2.52 -1.58
CA ASP A 60 -17.06 -2.70 -0.81
C ASP A 60 -16.86 -3.55 0.45
N ILE A 61 -15.65 -3.56 1.01
CA ILE A 61 -15.41 -4.28 2.26
C ILE A 61 -16.28 -3.65 3.35
N GLN A 62 -17.14 -4.46 3.98
CA GLN A 62 -18.01 -4.03 5.06
C GLN A 62 -17.56 -4.67 6.38
N PRO A 63 -16.75 -3.97 7.20
CA PRO A 63 -16.40 -4.43 8.54
C PRO A 63 -17.62 -4.60 9.45
N LEU A 64 -17.60 -5.61 10.30
CA LEU A 64 -18.64 -5.85 11.29
C LEU A 64 -18.52 -4.83 12.42
N LYS A 65 -19.55 -4.03 12.68
CA LYS A 65 -19.55 -3.06 13.78
C LYS A 65 -19.52 -3.79 15.13
N VAL A 66 -18.51 -3.48 15.95
CA VAL A 66 -18.37 -4.02 17.32
C VAL A 66 -18.92 -3.01 18.33
N ASN A 67 -18.57 -1.73 18.17
CA ASN A 67 -19.14 -0.60 18.88
C ASN A 67 -18.94 0.68 18.04
N ASP A 68 -19.18 1.86 18.59
CA ASP A 68 -19.17 3.12 17.82
C ASP A 68 -17.81 3.51 17.25
N SER A 69 -16.70 3.04 17.82
CA SER A 69 -15.35 3.35 17.34
C SER A 69 -14.58 2.14 16.83
N SER A 70 -15.14 0.93 16.91
CA SER A 70 -14.42 -0.28 16.53
C SER A 70 -15.22 -1.24 15.67
N PHE A 71 -14.51 -1.84 14.73
CA PHE A 71 -15.07 -2.71 13.70
C PHE A 71 -14.15 -3.90 13.50
N TYR A 72 -14.71 -5.08 13.26
CA TYR A 72 -13.95 -6.26 12.87
C TYR A 72 -13.87 -6.36 11.35
N MET A 73 -12.65 -6.32 10.82
CA MET A 73 -12.36 -6.43 9.38
C MET A 73 -11.81 -7.83 9.10
N LYS A 74 -12.65 -8.67 8.48
CA LYS A 74 -12.36 -10.08 8.20
C LYS A 74 -11.10 -10.26 7.33
N GLU A 75 -10.87 -9.35 6.40
CA GLU A 75 -9.74 -9.38 5.45
C GLU A 75 -8.39 -9.20 6.12
N LEU A 76 -8.37 -8.50 7.25
CA LEU A 76 -7.20 -8.41 8.13
C LEU A 76 -7.20 -9.51 9.19
N ASN A 77 -8.36 -10.14 9.43
CA ASN A 77 -8.67 -10.87 10.66
C ASN A 77 -8.46 -9.98 11.90
N GLU A 78 -8.67 -8.68 11.81
CA GLU A 78 -8.33 -7.73 12.87
C GLU A 78 -9.51 -6.87 13.29
N LYS A 79 -9.49 -6.42 14.55
CA LYS A 79 -10.38 -5.35 15.02
C LYS A 79 -9.68 -4.02 14.82
N ILE A 80 -10.22 -3.19 13.94
CA ILE A 80 -9.79 -1.80 13.73
C ILE A 80 -10.51 -0.88 14.74
N ILE A 81 -9.79 0.10 15.26
CA ILE A 81 -10.28 1.08 16.23
C ILE A 81 -9.95 2.48 15.72
N PHE A 82 -10.97 3.31 15.55
CA PHE A 82 -10.81 4.73 15.24
C PHE A 82 -10.51 5.51 16.52
N VAL A 83 -9.45 6.31 16.50
CA VAL A 83 -8.99 7.11 17.64
C VAL A 83 -8.93 8.56 17.20
N GLY A 84 -9.67 9.44 17.90
CA GLY A 84 -9.83 10.85 17.51
C GLY A 84 -8.69 11.79 17.90
N ALA A 85 -7.99 11.52 19.02
CA ALA A 85 -6.97 12.41 19.59
C ALA A 85 -5.60 11.72 19.72
N PRO A 86 -4.48 12.46 19.57
CA PRO A 86 -4.36 13.88 19.21
C PRO A 86 -4.61 14.16 17.71
N LYS A 87 -4.61 13.12 16.87
CA LYS A 87 -4.99 13.17 15.46
C LYS A 87 -5.77 11.91 15.13
N ILE A 88 -6.73 12.05 14.22
CA ILE A 88 -7.54 10.91 13.76
C ILE A 88 -6.63 9.87 13.09
N HIS A 89 -6.69 8.64 13.60
CA HIS A 89 -6.00 7.49 13.03
C HIS A 89 -6.82 6.23 13.32
N ILE A 90 -6.48 5.15 12.60
CA ILE A 90 -6.94 3.81 12.92
C ILE A 90 -5.80 3.09 13.64
N LYS A 91 -6.13 2.28 14.64
CA LYS A 91 -5.20 1.30 15.19
C LYS A 91 -5.78 -0.09 15.19
N LEU A 92 -4.91 -1.09 15.21
CA LEU A 92 -5.34 -2.47 15.46
C LEU A 92 -5.50 -2.72 16.96
N ALA A 93 -6.51 -3.49 17.34
CA ALA A 93 -6.66 -3.95 18.72
C ALA A 93 -5.51 -4.87 19.11
N GLU A 94 -5.09 -4.83 20.37
CA GLU A 94 -4.04 -5.73 20.87
C GLU A 94 -4.48 -7.20 20.79
N LYS A 95 -3.52 -8.06 20.42
CA LYS A 95 -3.68 -9.52 20.38
C LYS A 95 -2.42 -10.24 20.81
N THR A 96 -2.57 -11.52 21.11
CA THR A 96 -1.46 -12.41 21.47
C THR A 96 -0.41 -12.55 20.37
N GLU A 97 -0.83 -12.60 19.11
CA GLU A 97 -0.01 -12.86 17.93
C GLU A 97 0.98 -11.73 17.64
N HIS A 98 0.68 -10.51 18.10
CA HIS A 98 1.53 -9.34 17.92
C HIS A 98 1.59 -8.50 19.22
N LYS A 99 1.65 -9.20 20.36
CA LYS A 99 1.67 -8.56 21.68
C LYS A 99 2.83 -7.56 21.79
N GLY A 100 2.52 -6.34 22.24
CA GLY A 100 3.49 -5.26 22.37
C GLY A 100 3.84 -4.53 21.05
N VAL A 101 3.21 -4.90 19.93
CA VAL A 101 3.34 -4.18 18.65
C VAL A 101 2.07 -3.36 18.41
N GLU A 102 2.23 -2.06 18.18
CA GLU A 102 1.15 -1.16 17.82
C GLU A 102 1.17 -0.90 16.31
N TYR A 103 0.03 -1.15 15.65
CA TYR A 103 -0.17 -0.84 14.24
C TYR A 103 -1.05 0.39 14.13
N LEU A 104 -0.52 1.46 13.54
CA LEU A 104 -1.18 2.74 13.38
C LEU A 104 -1.33 3.08 11.90
N PHE A 105 -2.55 3.42 11.49
CA PHE A 105 -2.85 3.91 10.15
C PHE A 105 -3.23 5.39 10.24
N SER A 106 -2.29 6.25 9.88
CA SER A 106 -2.49 7.71 9.95
C SER A 106 -3.45 8.17 8.86
N LYS A 107 -4.38 9.08 9.20
CA LYS A 107 -5.25 9.73 8.22
C LYS A 107 -4.44 10.65 7.30
N MET A 108 -4.59 10.48 6.00
CA MET A 108 -3.97 11.29 4.97
C MET A 108 -4.69 12.63 4.82
N LYS A 109 -3.96 13.66 4.41
CA LYS A 109 -4.55 14.95 4.06
C LYS A 109 -5.35 14.84 2.75
N PRO A 110 -6.38 15.67 2.55
CA PRO A 110 -7.07 15.75 1.26
C PRO A 110 -6.09 15.98 0.11
N GLY A 111 -6.18 15.15 -0.94
CA GLY A 111 -5.32 15.23 -2.12
C GLY A 111 -3.89 14.70 -1.94
N GLU A 112 -3.50 14.25 -0.75
CA GLU A 112 -2.22 13.58 -0.53
C GLU A 112 -2.14 12.26 -1.32
N LYS A 113 -0.96 11.94 -1.85
CA LYS A 113 -0.71 10.75 -2.65
C LYS A 113 0.47 9.96 -2.11
N THR A 114 0.38 8.64 -2.19
CA THR A 114 1.51 7.75 -1.88
C THR A 114 2.59 7.83 -2.96
N PRO A 115 3.82 7.33 -2.69
CA PRO A 115 4.84 7.21 -3.72
C PRO A 115 4.35 6.47 -4.97
N THR A 116 3.65 5.35 -4.82
CA THR A 116 3.09 4.60 -5.97
C THR A 116 2.01 5.37 -6.70
N GLU A 117 1.15 6.13 -6.03
CA GLU A 117 0.16 6.96 -6.73
C GLU A 117 0.81 8.08 -7.55
N TYR A 118 1.89 8.69 -7.05
CA TYR A 118 2.69 9.60 -7.87
C TYR A 118 3.34 8.89 -9.04
N PHE A 119 3.86 7.68 -8.82
CA PHE A 119 4.52 6.87 -9.83
C PHE A 119 3.56 6.48 -10.97
N GLU A 120 2.37 5.95 -10.65
CA GLU A 120 1.37 5.57 -11.65
C GLU A 120 0.82 6.80 -12.40
N ALA A 121 0.76 7.96 -11.75
CA ALA A 121 0.44 9.23 -12.40
C ALA A 121 1.61 9.82 -13.22
N LYS A 122 2.67 9.06 -13.47
CA LYS A 122 3.91 9.45 -14.16
C LYS A 122 4.61 10.70 -13.56
N ASN A 123 4.34 10.99 -12.29
CA ASN A 123 5.01 12.07 -11.57
C ASN A 123 6.25 11.54 -10.84
N TYR A 124 7.21 11.03 -11.62
CA TYR A 124 8.37 10.30 -11.11
C TYR A 124 9.23 11.14 -10.15
N ASN A 125 9.33 12.45 -10.37
CA ASN A 125 10.03 13.36 -9.45
C ASN A 125 9.36 13.43 -8.08
N LYS A 126 8.02 13.47 -8.00
CA LYS A 126 7.32 13.42 -6.71
C LYS A 126 7.38 12.02 -6.09
N ALA A 127 7.29 10.97 -6.90
CA ALA A 127 7.44 9.59 -6.44
C ALA A 127 8.80 9.37 -5.78
N LEU A 128 9.90 9.77 -6.44
CA LEU A 128 11.26 9.70 -5.90
C LEU A 128 11.37 10.43 -4.56
N LYS A 129 10.90 11.68 -4.49
CA LYS A 129 10.91 12.46 -3.24
C LYS A 129 10.15 11.75 -2.12
N ALA A 130 8.99 11.17 -2.44
CA ALA A 130 8.19 10.44 -1.47
C ALA A 130 8.88 9.15 -0.98
N PHE A 131 9.51 8.38 -1.88
CA PHE A 131 10.30 7.20 -1.49
C PHE A 131 11.52 7.57 -0.61
N LEU A 132 12.21 8.67 -0.92
CA LEU A 132 13.32 9.16 -0.10
C LEU A 132 12.86 9.62 1.29
N GLU A 133 11.68 10.23 1.38
CA GLU A 133 11.10 10.62 2.67
C GLU A 133 10.74 9.39 3.52
N ILE A 134 10.23 8.31 2.90
CA ILE A 134 10.04 7.02 3.60
C ILE A 134 11.36 6.55 4.18
N LYS A 135 12.45 6.56 3.39
CA LYS A 135 13.78 6.15 3.87
C LYS A 135 14.29 6.99 5.03
N LYS A 136 13.98 8.29 5.04
CA LYS A 136 14.36 9.20 6.12
C LYS A 136 13.60 8.92 7.41
N GLN A 137 12.31 8.57 7.30
CA GLN A 137 11.44 8.31 8.45
C GLN A 137 11.63 6.89 9.00
N ASP A 138 11.70 5.90 8.10
CA ASP A 138 11.88 4.49 8.40
C ASP A 138 12.77 3.84 7.31
N SER A 139 14.08 3.79 7.59
CA SER A 139 15.06 3.23 6.68
C SER A 139 14.94 1.71 6.51
N LEU A 140 14.18 1.03 7.37
CA LEU A 140 13.94 -0.41 7.33
C LEU A 140 12.61 -0.77 6.66
N SER A 141 11.84 0.25 6.23
CA SER A 141 10.53 0.07 5.62
C SER A 141 10.57 -0.94 4.47
N PRO A 142 9.70 -1.97 4.49
CA PRO A 142 9.66 -3.00 3.43
C PRO A 142 9.40 -2.44 2.03
N VAL A 143 8.73 -1.28 1.95
CA VAL A 143 8.37 -0.58 0.71
C VAL A 143 9.61 -0.15 -0.07
N ILE A 144 10.66 0.28 0.63
CA ILE A 144 11.87 0.81 0.00
C ILE A 144 12.99 -0.22 -0.12
N ARG A 145 12.78 -1.47 0.31
CA ARG A 145 13.82 -2.50 0.24
C ARG A 145 14.31 -2.67 -1.20
N GLN A 146 15.63 -2.66 -1.37
CA GLN A 146 16.27 -2.80 -2.69
C GLN A 146 15.67 -3.94 -3.52
N TYR A 147 15.52 -5.12 -2.92
CA TYR A 147 14.97 -6.30 -3.59
C TYR A 147 13.50 -6.12 -4.00
N THR A 148 12.69 -5.46 -3.17
CA THR A 148 11.28 -5.18 -3.48
C THR A 148 11.17 -4.27 -4.71
N ILE A 149 11.90 -3.16 -4.73
CA ILE A 149 11.91 -2.21 -5.85
C ILE A 149 12.49 -2.86 -7.10
N ASN A 150 13.56 -3.65 -6.95
CA ASN A 150 14.16 -4.37 -8.07
C ASN A 150 13.15 -5.31 -8.73
N ARG A 151 12.47 -6.14 -7.93
CA ARG A 151 11.45 -7.06 -8.41
C ARG A 151 10.33 -6.33 -9.15
N THR A 152 9.90 -5.17 -8.66
CA THR A 152 8.92 -4.32 -9.36
C THR A 152 9.44 -3.86 -10.73
N GLY A 153 10.70 -3.42 -10.83
CA GLY A 153 11.32 -3.07 -12.10
C GLY A 153 11.35 -4.23 -13.11
N TYR A 154 11.76 -5.43 -12.67
CA TYR A 154 11.74 -6.63 -13.53
C TYR A 154 10.32 -7.04 -13.94
N ASN A 155 9.34 -6.87 -13.07
CA ASN A 155 7.94 -7.13 -13.44
C ASN A 155 7.46 -6.16 -14.54
N TYR A 156 7.81 -4.87 -14.45
CA TYR A 156 7.52 -3.92 -15.53
C TYR A 156 8.22 -4.31 -16.83
N MET A 157 9.49 -4.72 -16.79
CA MET A 157 10.18 -5.21 -18.00
C MET A 157 9.48 -6.43 -18.61
N LYS A 158 9.08 -7.41 -17.80
CA LYS A 158 8.35 -8.60 -18.25
C LYS A 158 7.02 -8.25 -18.93
N ASN A 159 6.39 -7.16 -18.50
CA ASN A 159 5.15 -6.64 -19.07
C ASN A 159 5.37 -5.68 -20.26
N ASN A 160 6.62 -5.49 -20.71
CA ASN A 160 7.02 -4.49 -21.71
C ASN A 160 6.72 -3.03 -21.31
N GLU A 161 6.55 -2.74 -20.01
CA GLU A 161 6.36 -1.41 -19.45
C GLU A 161 7.73 -0.74 -19.19
N PHE A 162 8.54 -0.59 -20.23
CA PHE A 162 9.96 -0.20 -20.11
C PHE A 162 10.18 1.18 -19.45
N GLU A 163 9.33 2.17 -19.75
CA GLU A 163 9.39 3.49 -19.11
C GLU A 163 9.26 3.36 -17.58
N LYS A 164 8.26 2.60 -17.10
CA LYS A 164 8.08 2.36 -15.66
C LYS A 164 9.25 1.56 -15.09
N ALA A 165 9.74 0.55 -15.80
CA ALA A 165 10.90 -0.22 -15.34
C ALA A 165 12.13 0.68 -15.10
N ILE A 166 12.45 1.54 -16.06
CA ILE A 166 13.57 2.48 -15.97
C ILE A 166 13.36 3.44 -14.79
N GLU A 167 12.17 4.04 -14.65
CA GLU A 167 11.93 5.05 -13.61
C GLU A 167 11.94 4.46 -12.19
N ILE A 168 11.38 3.26 -11.99
CA ILE A 168 11.43 2.62 -10.67
C ILE A 168 12.84 2.14 -10.32
N LEU A 169 13.64 1.73 -11.30
CA LEU A 169 15.03 1.33 -11.09
C LEU A 169 15.96 2.54 -10.87
N LYS A 170 15.69 3.69 -11.50
CA LYS A 170 16.31 4.97 -11.13
C LYS A 170 16.03 5.32 -9.67
N ILE A 171 14.80 5.15 -9.18
CA ILE A 171 14.50 5.34 -7.75
C ILE A 171 15.33 4.37 -6.90
N ASN A 172 15.51 3.12 -7.32
CA ASN A 172 16.34 2.14 -6.61
C ASN A 172 17.81 2.58 -6.50
N THR A 173 18.40 3.15 -7.57
CA THR A 173 19.79 3.65 -7.52
C THR A 173 19.93 4.86 -6.60
N GLN A 174 18.90 5.69 -6.46
CA GLN A 174 18.91 6.80 -5.48
C GLN A 174 18.76 6.30 -4.04
N LEU A 175 17.97 5.24 -3.83
CA LEU A 175 17.83 4.62 -2.51
C LEU A 175 19.08 3.82 -2.11
N TYR A 176 19.80 3.23 -3.07
CA TYR A 176 20.98 2.40 -2.81
C TYR A 176 22.16 2.73 -3.75
N PRO A 177 22.73 3.95 -3.68
CA PRO A 177 23.73 4.43 -4.64
C PRO A 177 25.09 3.71 -4.57
N LYS A 178 25.29 2.86 -3.56
CA LYS A 178 26.50 2.04 -3.38
C LYS A 178 26.28 0.56 -3.74
N SER A 179 25.14 0.22 -4.34
CA SER A 179 24.79 -1.15 -4.70
C SER A 179 24.98 -1.35 -6.20
N SER A 180 26.00 -2.13 -6.58
CA SER A 180 26.27 -2.48 -7.98
C SER A 180 25.04 -3.12 -8.65
N ASN A 181 24.31 -3.95 -7.92
CA ASN A 181 23.08 -4.60 -8.39
C ASN A 181 22.02 -3.58 -8.86
N THR A 182 21.90 -2.41 -8.23
CA THR A 182 20.88 -1.43 -8.67
C THR A 182 21.20 -0.80 -10.02
N PHE A 183 22.49 -0.56 -10.30
CA PHE A 183 22.93 -0.06 -11.59
C PHE A 183 22.91 -1.17 -12.65
N ASP A 184 23.27 -2.41 -12.29
CA ASP A 184 23.13 -3.57 -13.18
C ASP A 184 21.67 -3.73 -13.66
N SER A 185 20.71 -3.75 -12.73
CA SER A 185 19.30 -3.87 -13.09
C SER A 185 18.77 -2.67 -13.88
N LEU A 186 19.23 -1.45 -13.60
CA LEU A 186 18.89 -0.28 -14.43
C LEU A 186 19.47 -0.41 -15.85
N GLY A 187 20.68 -0.98 -15.99
CA GLY A 187 21.29 -1.32 -17.27
C GLY A 187 20.44 -2.32 -18.07
N ASP A 188 19.93 -3.37 -17.42
CA ASP A 188 19.02 -4.35 -18.03
C ASP A 188 17.76 -3.66 -18.58
N ALA A 189 17.16 -2.75 -17.82
CA ALA A 189 15.96 -2.03 -18.25
C ALA A 189 16.19 -1.13 -19.47
N TYR A 190 17.32 -0.43 -19.51
CA TYR A 190 17.70 0.35 -20.69
C TYR A 190 17.96 -0.55 -21.90
N LEU A 191 18.63 -1.70 -21.71
CA LEU A 191 18.91 -2.61 -22.81
C LEU A 191 17.64 -3.22 -23.40
N GLU A 192 16.69 -3.62 -22.56
CA GLU A 192 15.38 -4.11 -23.01
C GLU A 192 14.61 -3.02 -23.78
N ALA A 193 14.70 -1.77 -23.30
CA ALA A 193 14.17 -0.58 -23.97
C ALA A 193 14.94 -0.17 -25.26
N LYS A 194 15.98 -0.92 -25.65
CA LYS A 194 16.87 -0.65 -26.81
C LYS A 194 17.72 0.61 -26.68
N ASP A 195 17.87 1.14 -25.47
CA ASP A 195 18.79 2.21 -25.15
C ASP A 195 20.16 1.64 -24.74
N THR A 196 20.91 1.19 -25.74
CA THR A 196 22.22 0.54 -25.54
C THR A 196 23.23 1.48 -24.88
N VAL A 197 23.15 2.79 -25.14
CA VAL A 197 24.09 3.78 -24.58
C VAL A 197 23.92 3.84 -23.07
N ASN A 198 22.71 4.09 -22.59
CA ASN A 198 22.46 4.14 -21.14
C ASN A 198 22.64 2.77 -20.47
N ALA A 199 22.40 1.66 -21.19
CA ALA A 199 22.68 0.33 -20.67
C ALA A 199 24.17 0.14 -20.35
N ILE A 200 25.06 0.46 -21.31
CA ILE A 200 26.52 0.37 -21.14
C ILE A 200 26.99 1.25 -19.97
N ASP A 201 26.50 2.49 -19.89
CA ASP A 201 26.87 3.41 -18.81
C ASP A 201 26.53 2.85 -17.42
N ASN A 202 25.35 2.24 -17.30
CA ASN A 202 24.90 1.65 -16.03
C ASN A 202 25.64 0.35 -15.68
N TYR A 203 25.95 -0.50 -16.65
CA TYR A 203 26.81 -1.67 -16.41
C TYR A 203 28.22 -1.26 -15.99
N ASN A 204 28.81 -0.24 -16.63
CA ASN A 204 30.11 0.32 -16.21
C ASN A 204 30.02 0.91 -14.80
N LYS A 205 28.93 1.60 -14.46
CA LYS A 205 28.72 2.12 -13.11
C LYS A 205 28.63 1.00 -12.07
N SER A 206 27.90 -0.08 -12.38
CA SER A 206 27.85 -1.29 -11.57
C SER A 206 29.25 -1.86 -11.31
N LEU A 207 30.06 -2.01 -12.37
CA LEU A 207 31.44 -2.52 -12.28
C LEU A 207 32.40 -1.59 -11.54
N SER A 208 32.17 -0.27 -11.58
CA SER A 208 32.95 0.67 -10.77
C SER A 208 32.72 0.52 -9.27
N ILE A 209 31.57 -0.03 -8.87
CA ILE A 209 31.20 -0.30 -7.47
C ILE A 209 31.64 -1.71 -7.06
N ASN A 210 31.43 -2.69 -7.94
CA ASN A 210 31.87 -4.06 -7.78
C ASN A 210 32.35 -4.62 -9.12
N SER A 211 33.67 -4.70 -9.29
CA SER A 211 34.31 -5.19 -10.51
C SER A 211 34.00 -6.65 -10.83
N GLU A 212 33.51 -7.42 -9.85
CA GLU A 212 33.15 -8.83 -9.99
C GLU A 212 31.66 -9.05 -10.29
N ASN A 213 30.89 -7.99 -10.61
CA ASN A 213 29.49 -8.17 -11.01
C ASN A 213 29.41 -8.94 -12.34
N SER A 214 29.24 -10.27 -12.22
CA SER A 214 29.24 -11.21 -13.33
C SER A 214 28.09 -10.96 -14.32
N SER A 215 26.97 -10.39 -13.87
CA SER A 215 25.86 -10.01 -14.74
C SER A 215 26.28 -8.88 -15.66
N SER A 216 26.79 -7.77 -15.09
CA SER A 216 27.23 -6.61 -15.88
C SER A 216 28.37 -6.95 -16.84
N LEU A 217 29.36 -7.76 -16.42
CA LEU A 217 30.42 -8.27 -17.30
C LEU A 217 29.86 -9.04 -18.49
N ARG A 218 28.95 -9.98 -18.23
CA ARG A 218 28.30 -10.80 -19.27
C ARG A 218 27.51 -9.94 -20.25
N MET A 219 26.78 -8.94 -19.75
CA MET A 219 25.95 -8.07 -20.58
C MET A 219 26.80 -7.15 -21.47
N LEU A 220 27.85 -6.54 -20.94
CA LEU A 220 28.79 -5.74 -21.74
C LEU A 220 29.44 -6.57 -22.85
N LYS A 221 29.95 -7.76 -22.52
CA LYS A 221 30.52 -8.69 -23.51
C LYS A 221 29.54 -8.99 -24.64
N LYS A 222 28.28 -9.31 -24.29
CA LYS A 222 27.21 -9.58 -25.27
C LYS A 222 26.90 -8.39 -26.18
N ILE A 223 27.03 -7.17 -25.68
CA ILE A 223 26.79 -5.94 -26.46
C ILE A 223 27.96 -5.65 -27.40
N THR A 224 29.20 -5.85 -26.95
CA THR A 224 30.42 -5.50 -27.72
C THR A 224 30.87 -6.55 -28.73
N GLU A 225 30.47 -7.81 -28.55
CA GLU A 225 30.82 -8.92 -29.45
C GLU A 225 29.77 -9.16 -30.55
N LYS A 226 28.76 -8.30 -30.66
CA LYS A 226 27.78 -8.29 -31.75
C LYS A 226 28.29 -7.52 -32.95
#